data_AF-A0A0D2ZZS9-F1
#
_entry.id   AF-A0A0D2ZZS9-F1
#
_cell.length_a   1.000
_cell.length_b   1.000
_cell.length_c   1.000
_cell.angle_alpha   90.00
_cell.angle_beta   90.00
_cell.angle_gamma   90.00
#
_symmetry.space_group_name_H-M   'P 1'
#
loop_
_entity.id
_entity.type
_entity.pdbx_description
1 polymer ?
#
loop_
_entity_poly.entity_id
_entity_poly.type
_entity_poly.pdbx_seq_one_letter_code
_entity_poly.pdbx_strand_id
1 'polypeptide(L)'
;MGTSREVAIGPVAVVSLLLSSMLQELIDPETDPLGYTKLVLTTTFFAGIFQASFGIFRLGFLVDFLSHAAIVGFMGGAAIVIGLQ
;
A
#
# COMPACT_ATOMS: atom_id res chain seq x y z
N MET A 1 -6.32 -11.37 -11.53
CA MET A 1 -7.78 -11.34 -11.67
C MET A 1 -8.35 -12.24 -10.59
N GLY A 2 -9.02 -11.64 -9.59
CA GLY A 2 -9.45 -12.34 -8.37
C GLY A 2 -10.53 -13.37 -8.63
N THR A 3 -10.41 -14.54 -8.01
CA THR A 3 -11.39 -15.64 -8.12
C THR A 3 -12.54 -15.49 -7.12
N SER A 4 -12.42 -14.58 -6.14
CA SER A 4 -13.45 -14.32 -5.14
C SER A 4 -14.35 -13.17 -5.56
N ARG A 5 -15.62 -13.50 -5.78
CA ARG A 5 -16.68 -12.56 -6.20
C ARG A 5 -17.08 -11.57 -5.10
N GLU A 6 -16.65 -11.79 -3.87
CA GLU A 6 -16.99 -10.97 -2.68
C GLU A 6 -15.85 -10.04 -2.26
N VAL A 7 -14.66 -10.15 -2.87
CA VAL A 7 -13.52 -9.28 -2.52
C VAL A 7 -13.63 -7.99 -3.32
N ALA A 8 -14.15 -6.94 -2.68
CA ALA A 8 -14.10 -5.59 -3.21
C ALA A 8 -12.67 -5.05 -3.11
N ILE A 9 -12.05 -4.79 -4.26
CA ILE A 9 -10.74 -4.14 -4.33
C ILE A 9 -10.98 -2.64 -4.41
N GLY A 10 -10.51 -1.91 -3.40
CA GLY A 10 -10.61 -0.45 -3.31
C GLY A 10 -9.37 0.16 -2.68
N PRO A 11 -9.30 1.50 -2.60
CA PRO A 11 -8.22 2.20 -1.94
C PRO A 11 -8.18 1.82 -0.45
N VAL A 12 -7.06 1.23 -0.01
CA VAL A 12 -6.84 0.84 1.38
C VAL A 12 -6.29 2.05 2.14
N ALA A 13 -6.99 2.49 3.19
CA ALA A 13 -6.64 3.69 3.96
C ALA A 13 -5.16 3.70 4.40
N VAL A 14 -4.65 2.57 4.89
CA VAL A 14 -3.26 2.40 5.34
C VAL A 14 -2.26 2.70 4.22
N VAL A 15 -2.55 2.24 3.00
CA VAL A 15 -1.67 2.44 1.83
C VAL A 15 -1.68 3.90 1.42
N SER A 16 -2.85 4.55 1.42
CA SER A 16 -2.95 5.98 1.12
C SER A 16 -2.17 6.85 2.12
N LEU A 17 -2.21 6.50 3.41
CA LEU A 17 -1.45 7.21 4.44
C LEU A 17 0.06 7.04 4.27
N LEU A 18 0.53 5.79 4.09
CA LEU A 18 1.95 5.50 3.84
C LEU A 18 2.48 6.21 2.60
N LEU A 19 1.68 6.21 1.54
CA LEU A 19 2.02 6.91 0.30
C LEU A 19 2.16 8.41 0.57
N SER A 20 1.19 8.99 1.28
CA SER A 20 1.21 10.42 1.62
C SER A 20 2.40 10.78 2.50
N SER A 21 2.72 9.98 3.54
CA SER A 21 3.83 10.28 4.44
C SER A 21 5.19 10.17 3.75
N MET A 22 5.39 9.18 2.89
CA MET A 22 6.68 8.98 2.19
C MET A 22 6.89 9.98 1.06
N LEU A 23 5.83 10.41 0.38
CA LEU A 23 5.94 11.34 -0.74
C LEU A 23 5.98 12.80 -0.30
N GLN A 24 5.26 13.16 0.77
CA GLN A 24 5.36 14.50 1.37
C GLN A 24 6.78 14.78 1.89
N GLU A 25 7.51 13.75 2.34
CA GLU A 25 8.91 13.91 2.78
C GLU A 25 9.88 14.17 1.61
N LEU A 26 9.51 13.77 0.38
CA LEU A 26 10.36 13.90 -0.80
C LEU A 26 10.05 15.15 -1.64
N ILE A 27 8.78 15.51 -1.77
CA ILE A 27 8.30 16.66 -2.53
C ILE A 27 7.12 17.28 -1.78
N ASP A 28 7.27 18.54 -1.37
CA ASP A 28 6.17 19.30 -0.80
C ASP A 28 5.06 19.51 -1.84
N PRO A 29 3.83 19.04 -1.59
CA PRO A 29 2.73 19.14 -2.55
C PRO A 29 2.34 20.58 -2.89
N GLU A 30 2.74 21.56 -2.08
CA GLU A 30 2.53 22.99 -2.35
C GLU A 30 3.57 23.61 -3.31
N THR A 31 4.75 23.01 -3.48
CA THR A 31 5.81 23.59 -4.34
C THR A 31 5.78 23.05 -5.77
N ASP A 32 5.40 21.78 -5.99
CA ASP A 32 5.24 21.22 -7.35
C ASP A 32 4.19 20.07 -7.41
N PRO A 33 2.91 20.39 -7.67
CA PRO A 33 1.85 19.38 -7.77
C PRO A 33 2.02 18.43 -8.99
N LEU A 34 2.73 18.86 -10.05
CA LEU A 34 3.01 18.02 -11.21
C LEU A 34 4.13 17.01 -10.91
N GLY A 35 5.16 17.43 -10.18
CA GLY A 35 6.22 16.57 -9.65
C GLY A 35 5.66 15.50 -8.72
N TYR A 36 4.80 15.89 -7.77
CA TYR A 36 4.13 14.96 -6.84
C TYR A 36 3.34 13.87 -7.57
N THR A 37 2.53 14.25 -8.56
CA THR A 37 1.71 13.29 -9.35
C THR A 37 2.58 12.30 -10.12
N LYS A 38 3.65 12.77 -10.76
CA LYS A 38 4.60 11.88 -11.47
C LYS A 38 5.29 10.90 -10.52
N LEU A 39 5.66 11.36 -9.32
CA LEU A 39 6.33 10.54 -8.33
C LEU A 39 5.39 9.46 -7.77
N VAL A 40 4.15 9.83 -7.42
CA VAL A 40 3.08 8.88 -7.03
C VAL A 40 2.88 7.80 -8.09
N LEU A 41 2.75 8.20 -9.36
CA LEU A 41 2.55 7.28 -10.48
C LEU A 41 3.73 6.32 -10.65
N THR A 42 4.96 6.84 -10.57
CA THR A 42 6.17 6.04 -10.71
C THR A 42 6.30 5.04 -9.56
N THR A 43 6.11 5.48 -8.32
CA THR A 43 6.14 4.61 -7.13
C THR A 43 5.06 3.54 -7.20
N THR A 44 3.83 3.89 -7.57
CA THR A 44 2.71 2.95 -7.70
C THR A 44 2.97 1.95 -8.82
N PHE A 45 3.58 2.38 -9.93
CA PHE A 45 3.95 1.50 -11.03
C PHE A 45 5.01 0.47 -10.61
N PHE A 46 6.06 0.88 -9.89
CA PHE A 46 7.04 -0.03 -9.33
C PHE A 46 6.41 -1.01 -8.33
N ALA A 47 5.56 -0.52 -7.42
CA ALA A 47 4.83 -1.37 -6.48
C ALA A 47 3.98 -2.43 -7.21
N GLY A 48 3.33 -2.06 -8.31
CA GLY A 48 2.59 -2.97 -9.17
C GLY A 48 3.48 -4.03 -9.85
N ILE A 49 4.68 -3.66 -10.32
CA ILE A 49 5.65 -4.62 -10.87
C ILE A 49 6.11 -5.59 -9.79
N PHE A 50 6.40 -5.13 -8.57
CA PHE A 50 6.75 -6.01 -7.46
C PHE A 50 5.61 -6.98 -7.14
N GLN A 51 4.36 -6.47 -7.08
CA GLN A 51 3.18 -7.29 -6.84
C GLN A 51 2.97 -8.33 -7.95
N ALA A 52 3.12 -7.94 -9.22
CA ALA A 52 3.02 -8.85 -10.36
C ALA A 52 4.15 -9.90 -10.32
N SER A 53 5.37 -9.50 -9.98
CA SER A 53 6.50 -10.40 -9.82
C SER A 53 6.24 -11.43 -8.72
N PHE A 54 5.80 -11.01 -7.53
CA PHE A 54 5.42 -11.93 -6.45
C PHE A 54 4.29 -12.90 -6.86
N GLY A 55 3.33 -12.43 -7.67
CA GLY A 55 2.29 -13.26 -8.26
C GLY A 55 2.80 -14.30 -9.26
N ILE A 56 3.70 -13.90 -10.16
CA ILE A 56 4.32 -14.79 -11.17
C ILE A 56 5.21 -15.84 -10.50
N PHE A 57 6.02 -15.44 -9.52
CA PHE A 57 6.85 -16.35 -8.74
C PHE A 57 6.04 -17.21 -7.74
N ARG A 58 4.71 -17.05 -7.67
CA ARG A 58 3.81 -17.74 -6.73
C ARG A 58 4.32 -17.69 -5.29
N LEU A 59 4.90 -16.56 -4.89
CA LEU A 59 5.43 -16.33 -3.54
C LEU A 59 4.31 -16.06 -2.50
N GLY A 60 3.06 -16.42 -2.82
CA GLY A 60 1.94 -16.38 -1.87
C GLY A 60 2.19 -17.18 -0.61
N PHE A 61 3.04 -18.22 -0.68
CA PHE A 61 3.49 -18.99 0.49
C PHE A 61 4.15 -18.11 1.56
N LEU A 62 4.81 -17.01 1.19
CA LEU A 62 5.46 -16.11 2.15
C LEU A 62 4.44 -15.31 2.97
N VAL A 63 3.26 -15.05 2.40
CA VAL A 63 2.14 -14.40 3.10
C VAL A 63 1.52 -15.36 4.12
N ASP A 64 1.51 -16.67 3.85
CA ASP A 64 1.06 -17.69 4.80
C ASP A 64 1.98 -17.83 6.04
N PHE A 65 3.23 -17.33 5.97
CA PHE A 65 4.11 -17.27 7.16
C PHE A 65 3.80 -16.08 8.08
N LEU A 66 3.01 -15.10 7.64
CA LEU A 66 2.60 -14.05 8.56
C LEU A 66 1.64 -14.63 9.61
N SER A 67 2.09 -14.61 10.86
CA SER A 67 1.26 -14.98 11.99
C SER A 67 -0.02 -14.13 12.03
N HIS A 68 -1.14 -14.77 12.34
CA HIS A 68 -2.42 -14.08 12.53
C HIS A 68 -2.32 -12.93 13.54
N ALA A 69 -1.52 -13.11 14.61
CA ALA A 69 -1.27 -12.08 15.61
C ALA A 69 -0.56 -10.84 15.02
N ALA A 70 0.37 -11.03 14.07
CA ALA A 70 1.07 -9.92 13.42
C ALA A 70 0.14 -9.12 12.52
N ILE A 71 -0.75 -9.81 11.77
CA ILE A 71 -1.75 -9.15 10.90
C ILE A 71 -2.73 -8.33 11.74
N VAL A 72 -3.27 -8.91 12.82
CA VAL A 72 -4.20 -8.23 13.73
C VAL A 72 -3.52 -7.05 14.43
N GLY A 73 -2.27 -7.21 14.88
CA GLY A 73 -1.48 -6.12 15.49
C GLY A 73 -1.21 -4.97 14.52
N PHE A 74 -0.87 -5.28 13.26
CA PHE A 74 -0.68 -4.27 12.22
C PHE A 74 -1.98 -3.52 11.90
N MET A 75 -3.11 -4.22 11.72
CA MET A 75 -4.40 -3.58 11.50
C MET A 75 -4.82 -2.69 12.68
N GLY A 76 -4.59 -3.14 13.92
CA GLY A 76 -4.86 -2.35 15.13
C GLY A 76 -4.01 -1.08 15.20
N GLY A 77 -2.71 -1.18 14.92
CA GLY A 77 -1.82 -0.03 14.84
C GLY A 77 -2.24 0.95 13.74
N ALA A 78 -2.56 0.44 12.56
CA ALA A 78 -3.04 1.26 11.46
C ALA A 78 -4.37 1.96 11.78
N ALA A 79 -5.29 1.29 12.47
CA ALA A 79 -6.55 1.89 12.91
C ALA A 79 -6.33 3.04 13.91
N ILE A 80 -5.37 2.91 14.84
CA ILE A 80 -5.00 3.98 15.77
C ILE A 80 -4.39 5.16 15.02
N VAL A 81 -3.49 4.92 14.07
CA VAL A 81 -2.89 5.98 13.25
C VAL A 81 -3.97 6.73 12.47
N ILE A 82 -4.87 6.02 11.80
CA ILE A 82 -5.99 6.63 11.05
C ILE A 82 -6.93 7.41 11.97
N GLY A 83 -7.21 6.90 13.19
CA GLY A 83 -8.12 7.56 14.13
C GLY A 83 -7.51 8.76 14.88
N LEU A 84 -6.18 8.83 14.95
CA LEU A 84 -5.46 9.91 15.62
C LEU A 84 -5.09 11.06 14.67
N GLN A 85 -4.91 10.76 13.38
CA GLN A 85 -4.66 11.76 12.32
C GLN A 85 -5.91 12.60 12.01
#